data_AF-A0A833DY23-F1
#
_entry.id   AF-A0A833DY23-F1
#
_cell.length_a   1.000
_cell.length_b   1.000
_cell.length_c   1.000
_cell.angle_alpha   90.00
_cell.angle_beta   90.00
_cell.angle_gamma   90.00
#
_symmetry.space_group_name_H-M   'P 1'
#
loop_
_entity.id
_entity.type
_entity.pdbx_description
1 polymer ?
#
loop_
_entity_poly.entity_id
_entity_poly.type
_entity_poly.pdbx_seq_one_letter_code
_entity_poly.pdbx_strand_id
1 'polypeptide(L)'
;MVIRTSVEYIGSGKVLIIDAKEYPKLATIEDDPNIMSLCIQKISEDPTIIEINIEQEELISYYEDTIMILKQFADVYLKIKQILREYYSYLLSANPLFHEYKNILDVLDREYLYDPIGAYVKVKRWYRRLNLLISQNPNLERSAIPLIQLISTFVNTFESLSLYEYIKDFIPGYKIGDRSIYKRLFVADIKPKFISIKYLSKIPEDAEIIETYSIDNETEVTIFRKPNEIIRYYYIFPEEYKLYEEELMLINKAREVLIQYQPKREDYLDPERLKEIYEKIIDNILISLSKTYNVVLTQNKIKKLRSVLIRYTIGFGILEKVAKDENVQDIFVNPPPGTNPISLI
;
A
#
# COMPACT_ATOMS: atom_id res chain seq x y z
N MET A 1 10.17 -5.87 -17.77
CA MET A 1 9.56 -4.68 -17.17
C MET A 1 10.22 -4.46 -15.82
N VAL A 2 10.84 -3.30 -15.61
CA VAL A 2 11.74 -3.09 -14.47
C VAL A 2 11.01 -2.21 -13.47
N ILE A 3 10.45 -2.82 -12.42
CA ILE A 3 10.05 -2.07 -11.22
C ILE A 3 11.34 -1.54 -10.58
N ARG A 4 11.44 -0.24 -10.41
CA ARG A 4 12.58 0.39 -9.74
C ARG A 4 12.22 0.65 -8.29
N THR A 5 13.17 0.46 -7.39
CA THR A 5 12.98 0.75 -5.96
C THR A 5 14.03 1.74 -5.49
N SER A 6 13.62 2.72 -4.69
CA SER A 6 14.50 3.64 -3.97
C SER A 6 14.04 3.75 -2.53
N VAL A 7 14.86 4.37 -1.69
CA VAL A 7 14.55 4.57 -0.26
C VAL A 7 14.75 6.02 0.10
N GLU A 8 13.74 6.61 0.73
CA GLU A 8 13.74 7.97 1.25
C GLU A 8 13.78 7.96 2.78
N TYR A 9 14.33 9.03 3.37
CA TYR A 9 14.48 9.16 4.82
C TYR A 9 13.39 10.08 5.38
N ILE A 10 12.63 9.58 6.36
CA ILE A 10 11.67 10.37 7.12
C ILE A 10 12.01 10.24 8.62
N GLY A 11 12.65 11.28 9.16
CA GLY A 11 13.11 11.28 10.56
C GLY A 11 14.11 10.13 10.82
N SER A 12 13.76 9.22 11.73
CA SER A 12 14.55 8.01 12.03
C SER A 12 14.13 6.76 11.22
N GLY A 13 13.06 6.85 10.44
CA GLY A 13 12.55 5.74 9.63
C GLY A 13 12.87 5.91 8.14
N LYS A 14 12.70 4.81 7.40
CA LYS A 14 12.86 4.79 5.94
C LYS A 14 11.55 4.49 5.24
N VAL A 15 11.33 5.14 4.11
CA VAL A 15 10.19 4.89 3.22
C VAL A 15 10.69 4.20 1.96
N LEU A 16 10.13 3.04 1.66
CA LEU A 16 10.42 2.32 0.42
C LEU A 16 9.56 2.91 -0.69
N ILE A 17 10.18 3.46 -1.73
CA ILE A 17 9.50 3.93 -2.94
C ILE A 17 9.62 2.85 -4.02
N ILE A 18 8.49 2.46 -4.60
CA ILE A 18 8.39 1.46 -5.67
C ILE A 18 7.79 2.16 -6.90
N ASP A 19 8.60 2.39 -7.93
CA ASP A 19 8.12 2.92 -9.21
C ASP A 19 7.49 1.80 -10.03
N ALA A 20 6.16 1.80 -10.09
CA ALA A 20 5.32 0.83 -10.77
C ALA A 20 4.50 1.47 -11.91
N LYS A 21 4.89 2.64 -12.43
CA LYS A 21 4.16 3.37 -13.49
C LYS A 21 3.95 2.55 -14.75
N GLU A 22 4.95 1.74 -15.12
CA GLU A 22 4.84 0.86 -16.28
C GLU A 22 4.18 -0.48 -15.94
N TYR A 23 3.91 -0.80 -14.66
CA TYR A 23 3.40 -2.10 -14.26
C TYR A 23 1.97 -2.31 -14.80
N PRO A 24 1.64 -3.46 -15.41
CA PRO A 24 0.46 -3.61 -16.28
C PRO A 24 -0.86 -3.81 -15.51
N LYS A 25 -0.79 -3.88 -14.19
CA LYS A 25 -1.92 -4.13 -13.28
C LYS A 25 -1.82 -3.17 -12.10
N LEU A 26 -2.89 -3.08 -11.33
CA LEU A 26 -2.84 -2.41 -10.04
C LEU A 26 -1.82 -3.13 -9.13
N ALA A 27 -0.82 -2.39 -8.67
CA ALA A 27 0.35 -2.89 -7.98
C ALA A 27 0.13 -2.89 -6.45
N THR A 28 -0.88 -3.61 -5.98
CA THR A 28 -1.16 -3.77 -4.54
C THR A 28 -0.52 -5.03 -3.97
N ILE A 29 -0.12 -4.96 -2.69
CA ILE A 29 0.46 -6.09 -1.94
C ILE A 29 -0.58 -7.21 -1.81
N GLU A 30 -1.83 -6.88 -1.50
CA GLU A 30 -2.90 -7.85 -1.29
C GLU A 30 -3.35 -8.58 -2.54
N ASP A 31 -3.26 -7.99 -3.74
CA ASP A 31 -3.73 -8.62 -4.98
C ASP A 31 -2.61 -9.24 -5.82
N ASP A 32 -1.39 -8.69 -5.78
CA ASP A 32 -0.31 -9.12 -6.67
C ASP A 32 0.81 -9.87 -5.92
N PRO A 33 1.02 -11.17 -6.20
CA PRO A 33 2.09 -11.94 -5.60
C PRO A 33 3.50 -11.39 -5.87
N ASN A 34 3.73 -10.74 -7.02
CA ASN A 34 5.03 -10.16 -7.36
C ASN A 34 5.33 -8.94 -6.49
N ILE A 35 4.33 -8.10 -6.24
CA ILE A 35 4.45 -6.93 -5.36
C ILE A 35 4.68 -7.38 -3.92
N MET A 36 3.95 -8.40 -3.45
CA MET A 36 4.20 -9.00 -2.14
C MET A 36 5.64 -9.53 -2.00
N SER A 37 6.10 -10.30 -2.98
CA SER A 37 7.46 -10.86 -3.01
C SER A 37 8.52 -9.76 -2.95
N LEU A 38 8.37 -8.71 -3.77
CA LEU A 38 9.24 -7.54 -3.76
C LEU A 38 9.26 -6.86 -2.38
N CYS A 39 8.10 -6.64 -1.77
CA CYS A 39 8.00 -5.96 -0.47
C CYS A 39 8.64 -6.80 0.64
N ILE A 40 8.37 -8.11 0.70
CA ILE A 40 8.99 -9.01 1.69
C ILE A 40 10.50 -9.04 1.51
N GLN A 41 11.00 -9.13 0.27
CA GLN A 41 12.44 -9.08 -0.01
C GLN A 41 13.07 -7.76 0.48
N LYS A 42 12.47 -6.62 0.14
CA LYS A 42 13.00 -5.31 0.52
C LYS A 42 12.98 -5.08 2.04
N ILE A 43 11.93 -5.53 2.73
CA ILE A 43 11.87 -5.48 4.20
C ILE A 43 12.89 -6.43 4.83
N SER A 44 13.11 -7.61 4.23
CA SER A 44 14.14 -8.55 4.70
C SER A 44 15.56 -7.97 4.55
N GLU A 45 15.80 -7.16 3.52
CA GLU A 45 17.06 -6.45 3.28
C GLU A 45 17.25 -5.26 4.24
N ASP A 46 16.17 -4.53 4.54
CA ASP A 46 16.19 -3.36 5.40
C ASP A 46 14.99 -3.33 6.38
N PRO A 47 15.16 -3.82 7.62
CA PRO A 47 14.08 -3.84 8.62
C PRO A 47 13.74 -2.46 9.18
N THR A 48 14.48 -1.39 8.80
CA THR A 48 14.21 -0.01 9.24
C THR A 48 13.16 0.70 8.38
N ILE A 49 12.64 0.03 7.34
CA ILE A 49 11.48 0.50 6.58
C ILE A 49 10.25 0.58 7.49
N ILE A 50 9.54 1.71 7.43
CA ILE A 50 8.32 2.01 8.21
C ILE A 50 7.10 2.33 7.34
N GLU A 51 7.30 2.56 6.04
CA GLU A 51 6.25 2.87 5.06
C GLU A 51 6.67 2.35 3.68
N ILE A 52 5.70 1.92 2.88
CA ILE A 52 5.88 1.56 1.47
C ILE A 52 4.97 2.43 0.62
N ASN A 53 5.54 3.09 -0.38
CA ASN A 53 4.84 3.91 -1.35
C ASN A 53 5.05 3.34 -2.75
N ILE A 54 3.96 2.89 -3.36
CA ILE A 54 3.95 2.33 -4.71
C ILE A 54 3.36 3.38 -5.65
N GLU A 55 4.18 3.85 -6.60
CA GLU A 55 3.81 4.88 -7.55
C GLU A 55 3.25 4.28 -8.85
N GLN A 56 1.97 4.54 -9.12
CA GLN A 56 1.31 4.32 -10.42
C GLN A 56 0.66 5.62 -10.90
N GLU A 57 -0.50 5.65 -11.55
CA GLU A 57 -1.21 6.94 -11.75
C GLU A 57 -1.62 7.57 -10.41
N GLU A 58 -1.94 6.71 -9.45
CA GLU A 58 -2.15 7.03 -8.05
C GLU A 58 -0.92 6.67 -7.20
N LEU A 59 -0.88 7.17 -5.98
CA LEU A 59 0.02 6.75 -4.93
C LEU A 59 -0.69 5.72 -4.05
N ILE A 60 -0.11 4.54 -3.92
CA ILE A 60 -0.62 3.45 -3.07
C ILE A 60 0.34 3.36 -1.87
N SER A 61 -0.13 3.75 -0.70
CA SER A 61 0.66 3.84 0.52
C SER A 61 0.27 2.74 1.52
N TYR A 62 1.27 2.10 2.11
CA TYR A 62 1.12 1.15 3.21
C TYR A 62 1.91 1.62 4.43
N TYR A 63 1.22 1.67 5.57
CA TYR A 63 1.73 2.19 6.83
C TYR A 63 2.06 1.08 7.84
N GLU A 64 2.34 1.49 9.07
CA GLU A 64 2.85 0.66 10.18
C GLU A 64 2.20 -0.73 10.32
N ASP A 65 0.87 -0.83 10.36
CA ASP A 65 0.17 -2.12 10.52
C ASP A 65 0.55 -3.13 9.43
N THR A 66 0.61 -2.68 8.17
CA THR A 66 1.02 -3.52 7.04
C THR A 66 2.50 -3.87 7.14
N ILE A 67 3.35 -2.92 7.51
CA ILE A 67 4.79 -3.14 7.65
C ILE A 67 5.08 -4.15 8.77
N MET A 68 4.36 -4.11 9.88
CA MET A 68 4.48 -5.09 10.97
C MET A 68 4.14 -6.51 10.51
N ILE A 69 3.13 -6.67 9.68
CA ILE A 69 2.76 -7.97 9.09
C ILE A 69 3.86 -8.46 8.14
N LEU A 70 4.35 -7.60 7.25
CA LEU A 70 5.41 -7.96 6.31
C LEU A 70 6.74 -8.30 7.00
N LYS A 71 7.08 -7.61 8.09
CA LYS A 71 8.24 -7.94 8.93
C LYS A 71 8.13 -9.33 9.52
N GLN A 72 6.96 -9.71 10.05
CA GLN A 72 6.72 -11.07 10.52
C GLN A 72 6.95 -12.12 9.41
N PHE A 73 6.47 -11.86 8.18
CA PHE A 73 6.74 -12.77 7.07
C PHE A 73 8.22 -12.81 6.67
N ALA A 74 8.91 -11.67 6.67
CA ALA A 74 10.33 -11.55 6.39
C ALA A 74 11.19 -12.31 7.42
N ASP A 75 10.85 -12.23 8.71
CA ASP A 75 11.57 -12.93 9.78
C ASP A 75 11.51 -14.45 9.61
N VAL A 76 10.33 -14.99 9.27
CA VAL A 76 10.19 -16.42 8.95
C VAL A 76 11.04 -16.77 7.72
N TYR A 77 10.98 -15.97 6.65
CA TYR A 77 11.77 -16.22 5.45
C TYR A 77 13.27 -16.26 5.75
N LEU A 78 13.80 -15.27 6.47
CA LEU A 78 15.23 -15.18 6.81
C LEU A 78 15.67 -16.37 7.67
N LYS A 79 14.89 -16.70 8.72
CA LYS A 79 15.19 -17.82 9.60
C LYS A 79 15.20 -19.15 8.85
N ILE A 80 14.22 -19.37 7.98
CA ILE A 80 14.10 -20.62 7.22
C ILE A 80 15.17 -20.69 6.14
N LYS A 81 15.44 -19.60 5.42
CA LYS A 81 16.49 -19.54 4.40
C LYS A 81 17.87 -19.91 4.93
N GLN A 82 18.18 -19.54 6.17
CA GLN A 82 19.42 -19.96 6.83
C GLN A 82 19.49 -21.49 6.98
N ILE A 83 18.38 -22.11 7.38
CA ILE A 83 18.26 -23.56 7.60
C ILE A 83 18.31 -24.32 6.26
N LEU A 84 17.65 -23.82 5.20
CA LEU A 84 17.54 -24.51 3.91
C LEU A 84 18.90 -24.87 3.29
N ARG A 85 19.96 -24.12 3.57
CA ARG A 85 21.32 -24.36 3.04
C ARG A 85 21.80 -25.79 3.27
N GLU A 86 21.55 -26.32 4.46
CA GLU A 86 21.96 -27.68 4.83
C GLU A 86 21.15 -28.74 4.06
N TYR A 87 19.90 -28.40 3.72
CA TYR A 87 18.97 -29.32 3.09
C TYR A 87 19.14 -29.47 1.57
N TYR A 88 19.77 -28.52 0.89
CA TYR A 88 20.09 -28.68 -0.55
C TYR A 88 21.05 -29.84 -0.83
N SER A 89 21.88 -30.22 0.15
CA SER A 89 22.79 -31.37 0.02
C SER A 89 22.04 -32.68 -0.27
N TYR A 90 20.81 -32.83 0.23
CA TYR A 90 19.97 -34.00 -0.02
C TYR A 90 19.52 -34.12 -1.48
N LEU A 91 19.54 -33.03 -2.26
CA LEU A 91 19.27 -33.05 -3.70
C LEU A 91 20.45 -33.57 -4.54
N LEU A 92 21.65 -33.62 -3.96
CA LEU A 92 22.86 -34.09 -4.64
C LEU A 92 23.13 -35.58 -4.40
N SER A 93 22.34 -36.22 -3.54
CA SER A 93 22.47 -37.62 -3.15
C SER A 93 21.38 -38.49 -3.77
N ALA A 94 21.61 -39.80 -3.85
CA ALA A 94 20.58 -40.78 -4.23
C ALA A 94 19.57 -40.99 -3.09
N ASN A 95 18.85 -39.92 -2.73
CA ASN A 95 17.86 -39.91 -1.67
C ASN A 95 16.52 -40.44 -2.20
N PRO A 96 15.91 -41.45 -1.55
CA PRO A 96 14.61 -41.99 -1.98
C PRO A 96 13.46 -40.96 -1.89
N LEU A 97 13.65 -39.86 -1.17
CA LEU A 97 12.70 -38.76 -1.02
C LEU A 97 13.07 -37.51 -1.84
N PHE A 98 13.88 -37.66 -2.88
CA PHE A 98 14.38 -36.54 -3.70
C PHE A 98 13.27 -35.59 -4.16
N HIS A 99 12.13 -36.12 -4.60
CA HIS A 99 11.00 -35.33 -5.09
C HIS A 99 10.35 -34.51 -3.97
N GLU A 100 10.20 -35.10 -2.78
CA GLU A 100 9.65 -34.47 -1.59
C GLU A 100 10.55 -33.33 -1.11
N TYR A 101 11.88 -33.56 -1.06
CA TYR A 101 12.85 -32.52 -0.76
C TYR A 101 12.75 -31.38 -1.77
N LYS A 102 12.81 -31.68 -3.07
CA LYS A 102 12.75 -30.65 -4.12
C LYS A 102 11.50 -29.78 -3.97
N ASN A 103 10.33 -30.39 -3.81
CA ASN A 103 9.07 -29.68 -3.71
C ASN A 103 9.01 -28.79 -2.46
N ILE A 104 9.46 -29.27 -1.29
CA ILE A 104 9.47 -28.47 -0.05
C ILE A 104 10.48 -27.32 -0.16
N LEU A 105 11.68 -27.58 -0.67
CA LEU A 105 12.71 -26.56 -0.86
C LEU A 105 12.24 -25.48 -1.84
N ASP A 106 11.63 -25.84 -2.97
CA ASP A 106 11.08 -24.89 -3.94
C ASP A 106 9.98 -24.01 -3.31
N VAL A 107 9.09 -24.61 -2.50
CA VAL A 107 8.04 -23.85 -1.79
C VAL A 107 8.65 -22.86 -0.79
N LEU A 108 9.61 -23.30 0.03
CA LEU A 108 10.16 -22.48 1.11
C LEU A 108 11.14 -21.41 0.62
N ASP A 109 11.93 -21.68 -0.42
CA ASP A 109 12.94 -20.74 -0.94
C ASP A 109 12.34 -19.74 -1.94
N ARG A 110 11.32 -20.15 -2.71
CA ARG A 110 10.76 -19.33 -3.80
C ARG A 110 9.32 -18.95 -3.55
N GLU A 111 8.42 -19.93 -3.47
CA GLU A 111 6.97 -19.64 -3.45
C GLU A 111 6.53 -18.88 -2.20
N TYR A 112 7.24 -19.06 -1.08
CA TYR A 112 6.96 -18.38 0.19
C TYR A 112 6.88 -16.85 0.03
N LEU A 113 7.78 -16.25 -0.75
CA LEU A 113 7.79 -14.79 -0.94
C LEU A 113 6.54 -14.29 -1.67
N TYR A 114 5.94 -15.11 -2.52
CA TYR A 114 4.77 -14.72 -3.32
C TYR A 114 3.46 -14.95 -2.57
N ASP A 115 3.41 -15.98 -1.73
CA ASP A 115 2.23 -16.38 -0.96
C ASP A 115 2.65 -17.07 0.37
N PRO A 116 3.03 -16.31 1.41
CA PRO A 116 3.47 -16.87 2.70
C PRO A 116 2.44 -17.82 3.34
N ILE A 117 1.16 -17.42 3.33
CA ILE A 117 0.05 -18.23 3.88
C ILE A 117 -0.17 -19.47 3.01
N GLY A 118 -0.14 -19.34 1.69
CA GLY A 118 -0.25 -20.48 0.78
C GLY A 118 0.91 -21.46 0.90
N ALA A 119 2.14 -20.99 1.10
CA ALA A 119 3.30 -21.82 1.38
C ALA A 119 3.13 -22.59 2.69
N TYR A 120 2.68 -21.93 3.77
CA TYR A 120 2.30 -22.58 5.02
C TYR A 120 1.27 -23.70 4.83
N VAL A 121 0.18 -23.42 4.12
CA VAL A 121 -0.89 -24.41 3.84
C VAL A 121 -0.37 -25.56 2.99
N LYS A 122 0.44 -25.28 1.95
CA LYS A 122 1.08 -26.29 1.10
C LYS A 122 1.95 -27.22 1.94
N VAL A 123 2.83 -26.68 2.76
CA VAL A 123 3.75 -27.48 3.59
C VAL A 123 2.99 -28.35 4.59
N LYS A 124 1.92 -27.84 5.24
CA LYS A 124 1.07 -28.69 6.12
C LYS A 124 0.37 -29.82 5.37
N ARG A 125 -0.11 -29.57 4.15
CA ARG A 125 -0.70 -30.62 3.30
C ARG A 125 0.35 -31.67 2.90
N TRP A 126 1.56 -31.22 2.56
CA TRP A 126 2.68 -32.10 2.27
C TRP A 126 3.10 -32.94 3.47
N TYR A 127 3.13 -32.36 4.66
CA TYR A 127 3.43 -33.10 5.89
C TYR A 127 2.50 -34.30 6.09
N ARG A 128 1.20 -34.12 5.87
CA ARG A 128 0.21 -35.21 5.94
C ARG A 128 0.46 -36.29 4.88
N ARG A 129 0.80 -35.89 3.64
CA ARG A 129 1.12 -36.82 2.55
C ARG A 129 2.41 -37.60 2.82
N LEU A 130 3.43 -36.95 3.34
CA LEU A 130 4.69 -37.56 3.72
C LEU A 130 4.48 -38.62 4.80
N ASN A 131 3.70 -38.32 5.84
CA ASN A 131 3.37 -39.30 6.88
C ASN A 131 2.59 -40.50 6.33
N LEU A 132 1.67 -40.28 5.38
CA LEU A 132 0.98 -41.39 4.70
C LEU A 132 1.97 -42.25 3.89
N LEU A 133 2.86 -41.62 3.13
CA LEU A 133 3.88 -42.32 2.34
C LEU A 133 4.78 -43.19 3.22
N ILE A 134 5.23 -42.66 4.36
CA ILE A 134 6.05 -43.40 5.34
C ILE A 134 5.24 -44.55 5.95
N SER A 135 3.97 -44.34 6.28
CA SER A 135 3.12 -45.40 6.85
C SER A 135 2.94 -46.59 5.89
N GLN A 136 2.92 -46.33 4.58
CA GLN A 136 2.85 -47.35 3.54
C GLN A 136 4.20 -47.98 3.22
N ASN A 137 5.31 -47.30 3.54
CA ASN A 137 6.68 -47.72 3.24
C ASN A 137 7.61 -47.48 4.45
N PRO A 138 7.55 -48.31 5.49
CA PRO A 138 8.31 -48.08 6.74
C PRO A 138 9.82 -47.95 6.56
N ASN A 139 10.39 -48.52 5.49
CA ASN A 139 11.80 -48.37 5.15
C ASN A 139 12.24 -46.91 4.89
N LEU A 140 11.29 -46.02 4.57
CA LEU A 140 11.55 -44.60 4.36
C LEU A 140 11.65 -43.79 5.66
N GLU A 141 11.23 -44.35 6.79
CA GLU A 141 11.10 -43.63 8.06
C GLU A 141 12.39 -42.92 8.47
N ARG A 142 13.52 -43.65 8.46
CA ARG A 142 14.84 -43.07 8.80
C ARG A 142 15.26 -41.96 7.84
N SER A 143 15.03 -42.13 6.55
CA SER A 143 15.39 -41.14 5.52
C SER A 143 14.49 -39.89 5.55
N ALA A 144 13.28 -40.00 6.10
CA ALA A 144 12.33 -38.91 6.20
C ALA A 144 12.57 -37.97 7.41
N ILE A 145 13.27 -38.44 8.45
CA ILE A 145 13.50 -37.68 9.69
C ILE A 145 13.98 -36.24 9.43
N PRO A 146 15.01 -35.97 8.60
CA PRO A 146 15.49 -34.61 8.41
C PRO A 146 14.44 -33.72 7.71
N LEU A 147 13.72 -34.25 6.73
CA LEU A 147 12.66 -33.52 6.04
C LEU A 147 11.49 -33.20 6.98
N ILE A 148 11.11 -34.13 7.85
CA ILE A 148 10.11 -33.92 8.89
C ILE A 148 10.57 -32.79 9.82
N GLN A 149 11.83 -32.79 10.25
CA GLN A 149 12.39 -31.73 11.08
C GLN A 149 12.33 -30.35 10.40
N LEU A 150 12.66 -30.25 9.11
CA LEU A 150 12.53 -29.02 8.34
C LEU A 150 11.08 -28.53 8.32
N ILE A 151 10.15 -29.42 7.96
CA ILE A 151 8.71 -29.12 7.87
C ILE A 151 8.18 -28.66 9.23
N SER A 152 8.47 -29.38 10.31
CA SER A 152 8.04 -29.03 11.66
C SER A 152 8.64 -27.70 12.11
N THR A 153 9.92 -27.45 11.81
CA THR A 153 10.57 -26.18 12.16
C THR A 153 9.91 -25.00 11.46
N PHE A 154 9.59 -25.13 10.18
CA PHE A 154 8.85 -24.11 9.44
C PHE A 154 7.44 -23.89 10.00
N VAL A 155 6.66 -24.96 10.15
CA VAL A 155 5.28 -24.88 10.66
C VAL A 155 5.25 -24.23 12.03
N ASN A 156 6.09 -24.67 12.97
CA ASN A 156 6.14 -24.10 14.31
C ASN A 156 6.59 -22.62 14.30
N THR A 157 7.56 -22.28 13.44
CA THR A 157 8.01 -20.88 13.28
C THR A 157 6.88 -19.99 12.76
N PHE A 158 6.11 -20.46 11.78
CA PHE A 158 4.97 -19.71 11.22
C PHE A 158 3.81 -19.60 12.21
N GLU A 159 3.49 -20.69 12.92
CA GLU A 159 2.41 -20.72 13.93
C GLU A 159 2.74 -19.87 15.17
N SER A 160 4.02 -19.55 15.40
CA SER A 160 4.43 -18.67 16.51
C SER A 160 4.26 -17.17 16.22
N LEU A 161 3.89 -16.79 14.99
CA LEU A 161 3.66 -15.40 14.62
C LEU A 161 2.44 -14.84 15.36
N SER A 162 2.52 -13.61 15.84
CA SER A 162 1.36 -12.91 16.41
C SER A 162 0.21 -12.80 15.41
N LEU A 163 0.52 -12.66 14.12
CA LEU A 163 -0.46 -12.67 13.03
C LEU A 163 -1.25 -13.99 12.95
N TYR A 164 -0.65 -15.12 13.31
CA TYR A 164 -1.26 -16.44 13.16
C TYR A 164 -2.61 -16.52 13.88
N GLU A 165 -2.70 -15.93 15.07
CA GLU A 165 -3.93 -15.89 15.86
C GLU A 165 -5.11 -15.21 15.14
N TYR A 166 -4.83 -14.24 14.27
CA TYR A 166 -5.85 -13.53 13.49
C TYR A 166 -6.25 -14.26 12.21
N ILE A 167 -5.39 -15.13 11.68
CA ILE A 167 -5.64 -15.82 10.40
C ILE A 167 -6.05 -17.28 10.55
N LYS A 168 -5.77 -17.92 11.68
CA LYS A 168 -5.93 -19.38 11.87
C LYS A 168 -7.34 -19.89 11.54
N ASP A 169 -8.39 -19.13 11.82
CA ASP A 169 -9.77 -19.53 11.56
C ASP A 169 -10.17 -19.42 10.07
N PHE A 170 -9.39 -18.68 9.28
CA PHE A 170 -9.57 -18.54 7.83
C PHE A 170 -8.72 -19.54 7.02
N ILE A 171 -7.79 -20.25 7.67
CA ILE A 171 -6.92 -21.25 7.02
C ILE A 171 -7.68 -22.53 6.61
N PRO A 172 -8.62 -23.08 7.40
CA PRO A 172 -9.43 -24.21 6.99
C PRO A 172 -10.16 -23.93 5.67
N GLY A 173 -9.98 -24.82 4.68
CA GLY A 173 -10.59 -24.65 3.36
C GLY A 173 -9.87 -23.66 2.43
N TYR A 174 -8.77 -23.03 2.87
CA TYR A 174 -7.98 -22.11 2.05
C TYR A 174 -7.58 -22.72 0.70
N LYS A 175 -7.82 -22.00 -0.38
CA LYS A 175 -7.40 -22.38 -1.73
C LYS A 175 -6.08 -21.70 -2.05
N ILE A 176 -5.10 -22.46 -2.51
CA ILE A 176 -3.80 -21.92 -2.92
C ILE A 176 -4.02 -20.89 -4.02
N GLY A 177 -3.42 -19.70 -3.86
CA GLY A 177 -3.60 -18.57 -4.77
C GLY A 177 -4.82 -17.69 -4.47
N ASP A 178 -5.69 -18.07 -3.53
CA ASP A 178 -6.75 -17.18 -3.03
C ASP A 178 -6.15 -16.13 -2.10
N ARG A 179 -6.24 -14.86 -2.48
CA ARG A 179 -5.66 -13.76 -1.71
C ARG A 179 -6.67 -13.06 -0.79
N SER A 180 -7.86 -13.64 -0.59
CA SER A 180 -8.93 -13.08 0.25
C SER A 180 -8.50 -12.79 1.69
N ILE A 181 -7.59 -13.59 2.26
CA ILE A 181 -7.01 -13.31 3.59
C ILE A 181 -6.15 -12.05 3.55
N TYR A 182 -5.28 -11.89 2.54
CA TYR A 182 -4.43 -10.70 2.42
C TYR A 182 -5.24 -9.41 2.28
N LYS A 183 -6.38 -9.43 1.59
CA LYS A 183 -7.30 -8.28 1.47
C LYS A 183 -7.91 -7.83 2.80
N ARG A 184 -7.92 -8.70 3.81
CA ARG A 184 -8.37 -8.37 5.17
C ARG A 184 -7.22 -7.86 6.03
N LEU A 185 -5.99 -8.27 5.72
CA LEU A 185 -4.79 -7.93 6.48
C LEU A 185 -4.17 -6.61 6.05
N PHE A 186 -4.16 -6.35 4.75
CA PHE A 186 -3.54 -5.16 4.19
C PHE A 186 -4.62 -4.17 3.78
N VAL A 187 -4.45 -2.93 4.24
CA VAL A 187 -5.31 -1.81 3.89
C VAL A 187 -4.40 -0.76 3.25
N ALA A 188 -4.50 -0.65 1.93
CA ALA A 188 -3.80 0.38 1.18
C ALA A 188 -4.53 1.74 1.30
N ASP A 189 -3.76 2.81 1.43
CA ASP A 189 -4.24 4.18 1.19
C ASP A 189 -3.93 4.55 -0.26
N ILE A 190 -4.97 4.57 -1.11
CA ILE A 190 -4.86 4.91 -2.53
C ILE A 190 -5.31 6.35 -2.71
N LYS A 191 -4.42 7.20 -3.22
CA LYS A 191 -4.70 8.63 -3.39
C LYS A 191 -3.99 9.25 -4.60
N PRO A 192 -4.50 10.38 -5.11
CA PRO A 192 -3.76 11.17 -6.09
C PRO A 192 -2.39 11.61 -5.56
N LYS A 193 -1.35 11.47 -6.40
CA LYS A 193 0.06 11.76 -6.07
C LYS A 193 0.34 13.18 -5.59
N PHE A 194 -0.51 14.12 -5.96
CA PHE A 194 -0.37 15.52 -5.60
C PHE A 194 -0.92 15.85 -4.20
N ILE A 195 -1.60 14.90 -3.56
CA ILE A 195 -2.10 15.04 -2.20
C ILE A 195 -1.03 14.55 -1.23
N SER A 196 -0.42 15.49 -0.49
CA SER A 196 0.63 15.20 0.48
C SER A 196 0.11 14.78 1.86
N ILE A 197 -1.17 15.00 2.15
CA ILE A 197 -1.75 14.59 3.43
C ILE A 197 -2.06 13.08 3.45
N LYS A 198 -1.93 12.46 4.62
CA LYS A 198 -2.52 11.15 4.89
C LYS A 198 -4.02 11.33 5.06
N TYR A 199 -4.81 10.53 4.36
CA TYR A 199 -6.27 10.64 4.38
C TYR A 199 -6.87 9.32 4.83
N LEU A 200 -7.71 9.35 5.85
CA LEU A 200 -8.47 8.19 6.27
C LEU A 200 -9.72 8.13 5.42
N SER A 201 -9.73 7.23 4.43
CA SER A 201 -10.78 7.19 3.39
C SER A 201 -12.13 6.67 3.87
N LYS A 202 -12.23 6.14 5.09
CA LYS A 202 -13.47 5.56 5.61
C LYS A 202 -13.78 6.01 7.03
N ILE A 203 -15.04 6.35 7.25
CA ILE A 203 -15.63 6.46 8.59
C ILE A 203 -15.82 5.02 9.12
N PRO A 204 -15.45 4.72 10.38
CA PRO A 204 -15.70 3.42 11.00
C PRO A 204 -17.18 3.02 10.96
N GLU A 205 -17.47 1.73 10.77
CA GLU A 205 -18.86 1.23 10.67
C GLU A 205 -19.65 1.41 11.99
N ASP A 206 -18.95 1.43 13.12
CA ASP A 206 -19.50 1.62 14.45
C ASP A 206 -19.54 3.09 14.90
N ALA A 207 -19.18 4.04 14.02
CA ALA A 207 -19.19 5.46 14.33
C ALA A 207 -20.61 6.02 14.46
N GLU A 208 -20.79 6.89 15.45
CA GLU A 208 -22.00 7.69 15.63
C GLU A 208 -21.89 8.99 14.84
N ILE A 209 -22.71 9.15 13.79
CA ILE A 209 -22.80 10.40 13.03
C ILE A 209 -23.56 11.42 13.86
N ILE A 210 -22.92 12.56 14.12
CA ILE A 210 -23.48 13.66 14.91
C ILE A 210 -24.16 14.66 13.98
N GLU A 211 -23.48 15.03 12.90
CA GLU A 211 -23.95 16.06 11.98
C GLU A 211 -23.33 15.89 10.59
N THR A 212 -24.07 16.30 9.56
CA THR A 212 -23.59 16.38 8.18
C THR A 212 -24.07 17.70 7.58
N TYR A 213 -23.17 18.45 6.96
CA TYR A 213 -23.48 19.71 6.27
C TYR A 213 -22.56 19.93 5.07
N SER A 214 -22.92 20.84 4.17
CA SER A 214 -22.12 21.19 2.99
C SER A 214 -21.49 22.57 3.15
N ILE A 215 -20.18 22.67 2.88
CA ILE A 215 -19.46 23.96 2.82
C ILE A 215 -19.71 24.63 1.46
N ASP A 216 -19.72 23.82 0.41
CA ASP A 216 -20.01 24.24 -0.96
C ASP A 216 -20.69 23.09 -1.73
N ASN A 217 -20.98 23.29 -3.02
CA ASN A 217 -21.65 22.29 -3.85
C ASN A 217 -20.86 20.97 -4.02
N GLU A 218 -19.58 20.95 -3.66
CA GLU A 218 -18.66 19.84 -3.93
C GLU A 218 -18.09 19.22 -2.63
N THR A 219 -18.29 19.88 -1.48
CA THR A 219 -17.64 19.56 -0.21
C THR A 219 -18.67 19.35 0.88
N GLU A 220 -18.82 18.09 1.29
CA GLU A 220 -19.63 17.68 2.42
C GLU A 220 -18.73 17.36 3.62
N VAL A 221 -19.14 17.85 4.78
CA VAL A 221 -18.53 17.59 6.08
C VAL A 221 -19.43 16.64 6.84
N THR A 222 -18.83 15.61 7.43
CA THR A 222 -19.48 14.74 8.41
C THR A 222 -18.73 14.82 9.73
N ILE A 223 -19.44 15.19 10.79
CA ILE A 223 -18.94 15.15 12.16
C ILE A 223 -19.41 13.84 12.79
N PHE A 224 -18.47 13.04 13.27
CA PHE A 224 -18.79 11.76 13.91
C PHE A 224 -18.00 11.55 15.20
N ARG A 225 -18.39 10.53 15.96
CA ARG A 225 -17.71 10.10 17.18
C ARG A 225 -17.60 8.58 17.21
N LYS A 226 -16.46 8.05 17.65
CA LYS A 226 -16.30 6.60 17.86
C LYS A 226 -16.95 6.17 19.18
N PRO A 227 -17.40 4.91 19.30
CA PRO A 227 -17.90 4.40 20.57
C PRO A 227 -16.87 4.59 21.69
N ASN A 228 -17.33 5.10 22.84
CA ASN A 228 -16.52 5.35 24.04
C ASN A 228 -15.45 6.45 23.92
N GLU A 229 -15.41 7.22 22.84
CA GLU A 229 -14.54 8.41 22.74
C GLU A 229 -15.35 9.69 22.99
N ILE A 230 -14.72 10.70 23.59
CA ILE A 230 -15.31 12.03 23.77
C ILE A 230 -14.98 12.93 22.56
N ILE A 231 -13.90 12.60 21.85
CA ILE A 231 -13.40 13.36 20.71
C ILE A 231 -14.36 13.19 19.52
N ARG A 232 -14.67 14.32 18.88
CA ARG A 232 -15.40 14.35 17.60
C ARG A 232 -14.38 14.41 16.46
N TYR A 233 -14.69 13.72 15.39
CA TYR A 233 -13.90 13.70 14.17
C TYR A 233 -14.59 14.51 13.10
N TYR A 234 -13.83 15.43 12.50
CA TYR A 234 -14.22 16.18 11.32
C TYR A 234 -13.78 15.40 10.08
N TYR A 235 -14.74 14.99 9.24
CA TYR A 235 -14.47 14.24 8.03
C TYR A 235 -14.95 14.99 6.80
N ILE A 236 -14.07 15.11 5.81
CA ILE A 236 -14.41 15.57 4.46
C ILE A 236 -13.96 14.53 3.46
N PHE A 237 -14.73 14.33 2.38
CA PHE A 237 -14.31 13.49 1.27
C PHE A 237 -13.90 14.36 0.07
N PRO A 238 -12.58 14.55 -0.16
CA PRO A 238 -12.12 15.50 -1.17
C PRO A 238 -12.53 15.06 -2.57
N GLU A 239 -12.97 16.02 -3.39
CA GLU A 239 -13.38 15.77 -4.78
C GLU A 239 -12.25 15.22 -5.65
N GLU A 240 -11.00 15.41 -5.21
CA GLU A 240 -9.80 14.92 -5.87
C GLU A 240 -9.73 13.39 -5.86
N TYR A 241 -10.35 12.73 -4.88
CA TYR A 241 -10.51 11.27 -4.84
C TYR A 241 -11.61 10.76 -5.78
N LYS A 242 -12.38 11.66 -6.40
CA LYS A 242 -13.44 11.33 -7.37
C LYS A 242 -12.98 11.51 -8.82
N LEU A 243 -11.71 11.86 -9.05
CA LEU A 243 -11.18 12.07 -10.39
C LEU A 243 -10.97 10.72 -11.09
N TYR A 244 -11.26 10.68 -12.39
CA TYR A 244 -11.02 9.50 -13.20
C TYR A 244 -9.54 9.37 -13.57
N GLU A 245 -9.10 8.17 -13.97
CA GLU A 245 -7.70 7.88 -14.32
C GLU A 245 -7.13 8.85 -15.37
N GLU A 246 -7.88 9.12 -16.45
CA GLU A 246 -7.49 10.09 -17.48
C GLU A 246 -7.33 11.51 -16.92
N GLU A 247 -8.17 11.90 -15.95
CA GLU A 247 -8.12 13.21 -15.31
C GLU A 247 -6.91 13.33 -14.38
N LEU A 248 -6.61 12.26 -13.62
CA LEU A 248 -5.42 12.17 -12.78
C LEU A 248 -4.14 12.23 -13.60
N MET A 249 -4.08 11.47 -14.70
CA MET A 249 -2.95 11.50 -15.64
C MET A 249 -2.72 12.92 -16.15
N LEU A 250 -3.77 13.62 -16.59
CA LEU A 250 -3.65 15.00 -17.07
C LEU A 250 -3.18 15.97 -15.98
N ILE A 251 -3.68 15.84 -14.75
CA ILE A 251 -3.20 16.66 -13.62
C ILE A 251 -1.73 16.38 -13.34
N ASN A 252 -1.33 15.11 -13.23
CA ASN A 252 0.06 14.73 -12.97
C ASN A 252 1.00 15.30 -14.03
N LYS A 253 0.64 15.16 -15.32
CA LYS A 253 1.41 15.74 -16.44
C LYS A 253 1.42 17.26 -16.43
N ALA A 254 0.30 17.89 -16.14
CA ALA A 254 0.23 19.34 -16.02
C ALA A 254 1.15 19.84 -14.89
N ARG A 255 1.20 19.15 -13.74
CA ARG A 255 2.12 19.48 -12.64
C ARG A 255 3.58 19.37 -13.05
N GLU A 256 3.97 18.31 -13.77
CA GLU A 256 5.34 18.17 -14.31
C GLU A 256 5.76 19.38 -15.15
N VAL A 257 4.83 19.92 -15.96
CA VAL A 257 5.05 21.14 -16.76
C VAL A 257 5.06 22.40 -15.90
N LEU A 258 4.13 22.53 -14.95
CA LEU A 258 4.00 23.71 -14.08
C LEU A 258 5.19 23.90 -13.14
N ILE A 259 5.82 22.81 -12.66
CA ILE A 259 7.01 22.89 -11.82
C ILE A 259 8.19 23.56 -12.56
N GLN A 260 8.21 23.47 -13.88
CA GLN A 260 9.23 24.13 -14.70
C GLN A 260 8.95 25.62 -14.93
N TYR A 261 7.72 26.08 -14.65
CA TYR A 261 7.34 27.47 -14.81
C TYR A 261 7.81 28.30 -13.61
N GLN A 262 8.62 29.34 -13.87
CA GLN A 262 9.07 30.30 -12.86
C GLN A 262 8.42 31.66 -13.10
N PRO A 263 7.41 32.04 -12.28
CA PRO A 263 6.84 33.39 -12.29
C PRO A 263 7.90 34.45 -11.98
N LYS A 264 7.68 35.69 -12.44
CA LYS A 264 8.59 36.80 -12.10
C LYS A 264 8.39 37.19 -10.63
N ARG A 265 9.43 37.74 -10.00
CA ARG A 265 9.37 38.22 -8.59
C ARG A 265 8.20 39.18 -8.34
N GLU A 266 7.88 40.01 -9.33
CA GLU A 266 6.79 40.98 -9.27
C GLU A 266 5.41 40.33 -9.16
N ASP A 267 5.23 39.14 -9.76
CA ASP A 267 3.94 38.43 -9.74
C ASP A 267 3.65 37.81 -8.35
N TYR A 268 4.68 37.60 -7.51
CA TYR A 268 4.49 37.10 -6.13
C TYR A 268 3.98 38.16 -5.15
N LEU A 269 4.04 39.45 -5.51
CA LEU A 269 3.59 40.54 -4.64
C LEU A 269 2.07 40.72 -4.67
N ASP A 270 1.38 40.08 -5.63
CA ASP A 270 -0.07 40.16 -5.81
C ASP A 270 -0.64 38.73 -6.03
N PRO A 271 -1.15 38.10 -4.96
CA PRO A 271 -1.70 36.74 -5.03
C PRO A 271 -2.89 36.58 -5.99
N GLU A 272 -3.72 37.61 -6.15
CA GLU A 272 -4.88 37.56 -7.06
C GLU A 272 -4.39 37.53 -8.51
N ARG A 273 -3.47 38.42 -8.85
CA ARG A 273 -2.84 38.44 -10.17
C ARG A 273 -2.07 37.15 -10.47
N LEU A 274 -1.35 36.60 -9.49
CA LEU A 274 -0.66 35.32 -9.64
C LEU A 274 -1.66 34.20 -9.99
N LYS A 275 -2.79 34.15 -9.28
CA LYS A 275 -3.83 33.17 -9.55
C LYS A 275 -4.41 33.30 -10.96
N GLU A 276 -4.70 34.52 -11.42
CA GLU A 276 -5.18 34.75 -12.80
C GLU A 276 -4.17 34.28 -13.87
N ILE A 277 -2.88 34.50 -13.62
CA ILE A 277 -1.81 34.02 -14.52
C ILE A 277 -1.81 32.49 -14.57
N TYR A 278 -1.82 31.84 -13.41
CA TYR A 278 -1.86 30.37 -13.32
C TYR A 278 -3.12 29.81 -13.95
N GLU A 279 -4.28 30.43 -13.78
CA GLU A 279 -5.54 29.99 -14.42
C GLU A 279 -5.40 29.90 -15.94
N LYS A 280 -4.86 30.95 -16.57
CA LYS A 280 -4.65 31.00 -18.03
C LYS A 280 -3.62 29.98 -18.51
N ILE A 281 -2.53 29.82 -17.76
CA ILE A 281 -1.47 28.85 -18.09
C ILE A 281 -2.01 27.43 -17.99
N ILE A 282 -2.71 27.11 -16.90
CA ILE A 282 -3.25 25.78 -16.64
C ILE A 282 -4.29 25.40 -17.71
N ASP A 283 -5.19 26.30 -18.10
CA ASP A 283 -6.15 26.03 -19.17
C ASP A 283 -5.45 25.63 -20.47
N ASN A 284 -4.42 26.38 -20.87
CA ASN A 284 -3.66 26.09 -22.08
C ASN A 284 -2.94 24.74 -22.00
N ILE A 285 -2.34 24.42 -20.85
CA ILE A 285 -1.68 23.14 -20.61
C ILE A 285 -2.68 21.99 -20.67
N LEU A 286 -3.83 22.11 -19.99
CA LEU A 286 -4.86 21.07 -19.99
C LEU A 286 -5.42 20.83 -21.40
N ILE A 287 -5.67 21.89 -22.17
CA ILE A 287 -6.14 21.77 -23.55
C ILE A 287 -5.07 21.14 -24.44
N SER A 288 -3.79 21.46 -24.26
CA SER A 288 -2.72 20.85 -25.07
C SER A 288 -2.56 19.37 -24.73
N LEU A 289 -2.53 19.03 -23.45
CA LEU A 289 -2.42 17.65 -22.98
C LEU A 289 -3.64 16.83 -23.39
N SER A 290 -4.85 17.36 -23.28
CA SER A 290 -6.07 16.65 -23.67
C SER A 290 -6.05 16.29 -25.17
N LYS A 291 -5.51 17.17 -26.03
CA LYS A 291 -5.30 16.88 -27.45
C LYS A 291 -4.22 15.82 -27.68
N THR A 292 -3.08 15.94 -27.00
CA THR A 292 -1.96 15.00 -27.13
C THR A 292 -2.34 13.59 -26.71
N TYR A 293 -3.09 13.45 -25.62
CA TYR A 293 -3.51 12.16 -25.06
C TYR A 293 -4.92 11.72 -25.50
N ASN A 294 -5.53 12.46 -26.44
CA ASN A 294 -6.87 12.18 -26.97
C ASN A 294 -7.97 12.03 -25.89
N VAL A 295 -7.89 12.84 -24.83
CA VAL A 295 -8.88 12.89 -23.75
C VAL A 295 -9.90 13.98 -24.05
N VAL A 296 -11.19 13.63 -23.99
CA VAL A 296 -12.28 14.59 -24.24
C VAL A 296 -12.65 15.30 -22.94
N LEU A 297 -12.26 16.58 -22.84
CA LEU A 297 -12.62 17.43 -21.71
C LEU A 297 -13.73 18.43 -22.10
N THR A 298 -14.78 18.48 -21.29
CA THR A 298 -15.76 19.57 -21.36
C THR A 298 -15.22 20.82 -20.65
N GLN A 299 -15.81 21.98 -20.93
CA GLN A 299 -15.44 23.24 -20.25
C GLN A 299 -15.57 23.14 -18.72
N ASN A 300 -16.58 22.42 -18.22
CA ASN A 300 -16.74 22.20 -16.78
C ASN A 300 -15.62 21.31 -16.20
N LYS A 301 -15.20 20.28 -16.93
CA LYS A 301 -14.06 19.44 -16.52
C LYS A 301 -12.76 20.25 -16.49
N ILE A 302 -12.50 21.07 -17.50
CA ILE A 302 -11.30 21.94 -17.53
C ILE A 302 -11.29 22.85 -16.29
N LYS A 303 -12.42 23.51 -15.99
CA LYS A 303 -12.56 24.36 -14.80
C LYS A 303 -12.29 23.59 -13.50
N LYS A 304 -12.81 22.37 -13.39
CA LYS A 304 -12.59 21.49 -12.22
C LYS A 304 -11.10 21.13 -12.06
N LEU A 305 -10.48 20.59 -13.11
CA LEU A 305 -9.06 20.20 -13.07
C LEU A 305 -8.15 21.41 -12.81
N ARG A 306 -8.48 22.57 -13.38
CA ARG A 306 -7.78 23.83 -13.11
C ARG A 306 -7.87 24.22 -11.64
N SER A 307 -9.07 24.15 -11.05
CA SER A 307 -9.25 24.45 -9.63
C SER A 307 -8.40 23.54 -8.75
N VAL A 308 -8.38 22.23 -9.04
CA VAL A 308 -7.53 21.27 -8.33
C VAL A 308 -6.05 21.63 -8.49
N LEU A 309 -5.59 21.89 -9.72
CA LEU A 309 -4.19 22.25 -9.98
C LEU A 309 -3.77 23.50 -9.21
N ILE A 310 -4.57 24.56 -9.21
CA ILE A 310 -4.28 25.79 -8.46
C ILE A 310 -4.17 25.48 -6.97
N ARG A 311 -5.16 24.75 -6.43
CA ARG A 311 -5.25 24.39 -5.01
C ARG A 311 -3.98 23.67 -4.52
N TYR A 312 -3.41 22.76 -5.34
CA TYR A 312 -2.23 21.95 -5.00
C TYR A 312 -0.90 22.44 -5.61
N THR A 313 -0.86 23.64 -6.19
CA THR A 313 0.39 24.24 -6.72
C THR A 313 0.74 25.55 -6.04
N ILE A 314 -0.19 26.51 -5.97
CA ILE A 314 0.01 27.82 -5.34
C ILE A 314 -0.91 28.02 -4.13
N GLY A 315 -1.82 27.08 -3.90
CA GLY A 315 -2.76 27.05 -2.80
C GLY A 315 -2.32 26.24 -1.58
N PHE A 316 -3.23 26.09 -0.61
CA PHE A 316 -3.03 25.29 0.61
C PHE A 316 -3.57 23.86 0.50
N GLY A 317 -3.81 23.36 -0.71
CA GLY A 317 -4.36 22.04 -0.95
C GLY A 317 -5.71 21.85 -0.26
N ILE A 318 -5.89 20.71 0.38
CA ILE A 318 -7.15 20.38 1.06
C ILE A 318 -7.52 21.37 2.18
N LEU A 319 -6.53 22.03 2.78
CA LEU A 319 -6.78 22.99 3.86
C LEU A 319 -7.58 24.19 3.37
N GLU A 320 -7.56 24.52 2.08
CA GLU A 320 -8.44 25.56 1.54
C GLU A 320 -9.92 25.19 1.62
N LYS A 321 -10.27 23.89 1.57
CA LYS A 321 -11.66 23.46 1.75
C LYS A 321 -12.06 23.59 3.22
N VAL A 322 -11.18 23.20 4.14
CA VAL A 322 -11.42 23.32 5.59
C VAL A 322 -11.51 24.79 6.01
N ALA A 323 -10.61 25.65 5.51
CA ALA A 323 -10.57 27.08 5.83
C ALA A 323 -11.75 27.89 5.25
N LYS A 324 -12.55 27.29 4.35
CA LYS A 324 -13.79 27.88 3.85
C LYS A 324 -14.99 27.59 4.75
N ASP A 325 -14.85 26.65 5.68
CA ASP A 325 -15.92 26.32 6.62
C ASP A 325 -16.03 27.43 7.66
N GLU A 326 -17.16 28.14 7.68
CA GLU A 326 -17.44 29.20 8.65
C GLU A 326 -17.53 28.67 10.09
N ASN A 327 -17.70 27.36 10.28
CA ASN A 327 -17.71 26.73 11.61
C ASN A 327 -16.31 26.43 12.15
N VAL A 328 -15.25 26.54 11.34
CA VAL A 328 -13.86 26.30 11.75
C VAL A 328 -13.20 27.64 12.06
N GLN A 329 -12.74 27.80 13.30
CA GLN A 329 -12.06 29.03 13.74
C GLN A 329 -10.54 28.90 13.60
N ASP A 330 -9.99 27.77 14.06
CA ASP A 330 -8.55 27.53 14.06
C ASP A 330 -8.20 26.16 13.45
N ILE A 331 -7.07 26.11 12.74
CA ILE A 331 -6.52 24.88 12.15
C ILE A 331 -5.11 24.64 12.72
N PHE A 332 -4.94 23.54 13.46
CA PHE A 332 -3.67 23.14 14.05
C PHE A 332 -3.09 21.90 13.37
N VAL A 333 -1.89 22.05 12.81
CA VAL A 333 -1.10 20.94 12.26
C VAL A 333 0.00 20.59 13.26
N ASN A 334 -0.24 19.55 14.06
CA ASN A 334 0.69 19.13 15.11
C ASN A 334 1.85 18.31 14.52
N PRO A 335 3.12 18.58 14.89
CA PRO A 335 4.24 17.75 14.50
C PRO A 335 4.19 16.38 15.21
N PRO A 336 4.67 15.27 14.58
CA PRO A 336 5.10 15.19 13.18
C PRO A 336 3.91 15.16 12.21
N PRO A 337 3.94 15.94 11.11
CA PRO A 337 2.87 15.92 10.11
C PRO A 337 2.73 14.52 9.51
N GLY A 338 1.49 14.09 9.26
CA GLY A 338 1.17 12.77 8.71
C GLY A 338 1.04 11.64 9.74
N THR A 339 1.48 11.87 10.99
CA THR A 339 1.26 10.93 12.10
C THR A 339 0.14 11.38 13.02
N ASN A 340 0.08 12.69 13.32
CA ASN A 340 -0.97 13.28 14.13
C ASN A 340 -2.11 13.82 13.26
N PRO A 341 -3.38 13.68 13.70
CA PRO A 341 -4.50 14.30 13.01
C PRO A 341 -4.42 15.83 13.10
N ILE A 342 -4.99 16.49 12.10
CA ILE A 342 -5.19 17.94 12.12
C ILE A 342 -6.29 18.23 13.14
N SER A 343 -6.02 19.14 14.07
CA SER A 343 -6.99 19.55 15.09
C SER A 343 -7.68 20.83 14.65
N LEU A 344 -9.00 20.89 14.82
CA LEU A 344 -9.84 22.03 14.48
C LEU A 344 -10.52 22.53 15.76
N ILE A 345 -10.68 23.85 15.90
CA ILE A 345 -11.47 24.49 16.96
C ILE A 345 -12.68 25.17 16.34
#